data_AF-A0A519EHV0-F1
#
_entry.id   AF-A0A519EHV0-F1
#
_cell.length_a   1.000
_cell.length_b   1.000
_cell.length_c   1.000
_cell.angle_alpha   90.00
_cell.angle_beta   90.00
_cell.angle_gamma   90.00
#
_symmetry.space_group_name_H-M   'P 1'
#
loop_
_entity.id
_entity.type
_entity.pdbx_description
1 polymer ?
#
loop_
_entity_poly.entity_id
_entity_poly.type
_entity_poly.pdbx_seq_one_letter_code
_entity_poly.pdbx_strand_id
1 'polypeptide(L)'
;MNPTPMNPLAPLRLTSFSHGGGCGCKIAPGVLSEILKNSGAGFIPPELMVGIETADDAAVYKLNDSQALIATTDFFMPIVDDPYEFGRIAATNAISDVYAMGGKPIMALALVA
;
A
#
# COMPACT_ATOMS: atom_id res chain seq x y z
N MET A 1 27.15 -11.40 15.72
CA MET A 1 26.78 -12.75 15.25
C MET A 1 27.28 -12.87 13.82
N ASN A 2 28.11 -13.86 13.51
CA ASN A 2 28.53 -14.11 12.13
C ASN A 2 27.33 -14.62 11.33
N PRO A 3 27.04 -14.09 10.13
CA PRO A 3 26.02 -14.67 9.27
C PRO A 3 26.45 -16.10 8.91
N THR A 4 25.57 -17.05 9.20
CA THR A 4 25.72 -18.45 8.81
C THR A 4 25.88 -18.52 7.29
N PRO A 5 26.82 -19.31 6.73
CA PRO A 5 26.98 -19.40 5.28
C PRO A 5 25.68 -19.89 4.64
N MET A 6 25.14 -19.12 3.69
CA MET A 6 23.94 -19.52 2.93
C MET A 6 24.24 -20.79 2.15
N ASN A 7 23.43 -21.84 2.36
CA ASN A 7 23.46 -23.03 1.53
C ASN A 7 22.81 -22.71 0.17
N PRO A 8 23.56 -22.71 -0.96
CA PRO A 8 23.03 -22.35 -2.28
C PRO A 8 21.99 -23.33 -2.83
N LEU A 9 21.80 -24.49 -2.17
CA LEU A 9 20.80 -25.49 -2.54
C LEU A 9 19.51 -25.42 -1.69
N ALA A 10 19.47 -24.55 -0.66
CA ALA A 10 18.26 -24.38 0.14
C ALA A 10 17.21 -23.58 -0.66
N PRO A 11 15.91 -23.92 -0.56
CA PRO A 11 14.85 -23.14 -1.19
C PRO A 11 14.93 -21.68 -0.71
N LEU A 12 14.89 -20.73 -1.64
CA LEU A 12 14.87 -19.31 -1.33
C LEU A 12 13.61 -18.97 -0.53
N ARG A 13 13.77 -18.44 0.68
CA ARG A 13 12.68 -18.08 1.59
C ARG A 13 12.43 -16.59 1.45
N LEU A 14 11.33 -16.17 0.80
CA LEU A 14 11.08 -14.74 0.60
C LEU A 14 10.98 -13.97 1.91
N THR A 15 10.51 -14.61 2.98
CA THR A 15 10.44 -14.01 4.32
C THR A 15 11.81 -13.66 4.90
N SER A 16 12.92 -14.23 4.41
CA SER A 16 14.26 -13.85 4.86
C SER A 16 14.67 -12.44 4.41
N PHE A 17 13.96 -11.85 3.45
CA PHE A 17 14.17 -10.47 3.02
C PHE A 17 13.35 -9.46 3.84
N SER A 18 12.46 -9.93 4.72
CA SER A 18 11.61 -9.08 5.56
C SER A 18 12.26 -8.84 6.92
N HIS A 19 12.75 -7.62 7.14
CA HIS A 19 13.40 -7.22 8.41
C HIS A 19 12.39 -6.96 9.54
N GLY A 20 11.10 -6.96 9.21
CA GLY A 20 9.95 -6.93 10.12
C GLY A 20 8.73 -7.53 9.41
N GLY A 21 7.80 -8.13 10.16
CA GLY A 21 6.65 -8.85 9.59
C GLY A 21 5.36 -8.01 9.54
N GLY A 22 4.74 -7.93 8.35
CA GLY A 22 3.34 -7.54 8.16
C GLY A 22 2.99 -6.09 8.55
N CYS A 23 1.75 -5.89 9.02
CA CYS A 23 1.19 -4.57 9.37
C CYS A 23 1.99 -3.81 10.46
N GLY A 24 2.83 -4.52 11.22
CA GLY A 24 3.76 -3.93 12.20
C GLY A 24 4.90 -3.11 11.59
N CYS A 25 5.06 -3.13 10.27
CA CYS A 25 6.02 -2.30 9.54
C CYS A 25 5.45 -0.95 9.10
N LYS A 26 4.14 -0.70 9.28
CA LYS A 26 3.52 0.60 8.97
C LYS A 26 3.91 1.63 10.04
N ILE A 27 4.11 2.88 9.63
CA ILE A 27 4.28 4.00 10.57
C ILE A 27 2.98 4.13 11.36
N ALA A 28 3.08 4.28 12.69
CA ALA A 28 1.91 4.42 13.55
C ALA A 28 1.05 5.62 13.08
N PRO A 29 -0.29 5.53 13.10
CA PRO A 29 -1.17 6.56 12.53
C PRO A 29 -0.91 7.98 13.05
N GLY A 30 -0.67 8.12 14.36
CA GLY A 30 -0.36 9.42 14.97
C GLY A 30 0.96 10.02 14.49
N VAL A 31 1.98 9.19 14.29
CA VAL A 31 3.30 9.62 13.77
C VAL A 31 3.17 10.01 12.30
N LEU A 32 2.43 9.24 11.50
CA LEU A 32 2.17 9.56 10.11
C LEU A 32 1.42 10.89 9.97
N SER A 33 0.38 11.11 10.79
CA SER A 33 -0.35 12.38 10.80
C SER A 33 0.57 13.57 11.10
N GLU A 34 1.50 13.42 12.05
CA GLU A 34 2.48 14.47 12.38
C GLU A 34 3.44 14.77 11.23
N ILE A 35 3.93 13.74 10.55
CA ILE A 35 4.78 13.88 9.35
C ILE A 35 4.00 14.61 8.23
N LEU A 36 2.74 14.22 8.02
CA LEU A 36 1.90 14.75 6.93
C LEU A 36 1.50 16.23 7.14
N LYS A 37 1.39 16.71 8.39
CA LYS A 37 1.09 18.14 8.68
C LYS A 37 2.04 19.11 7.98
N ASN A 38 3.30 18.71 7.79
CA ASN A 38 4.34 19.56 7.19
C ASN A 38 4.56 19.27 5.70
N SER A 39 3.81 18.33 5.10
CA SER A 39 4.01 17.87 3.72
C SER A 39 3.51 18.85 2.65
N GLY A 40 3.19 20.09 3.05
CA GLY A 40 2.64 21.11 2.18
C GLY A 40 1.18 20.82 1.85
N ALA A 41 0.28 21.43 2.62
CA ALA A 41 -1.08 21.65 2.14
C ALA A 41 -0.99 22.71 1.03
N GLY A 42 -0.59 22.29 -0.17
CA GLY A 42 -0.68 23.10 -1.36
C GLY A 42 -2.15 23.39 -1.70
N PHE A 43 -2.37 24.03 -2.85
CA PHE A 43 -3.71 24.20 -3.39
C PHE A 43 -4.38 22.82 -3.55
N ILE A 44 -5.37 22.53 -2.70
CA ILE A 44 -6.22 21.33 -2.81
C ILE A 44 -7.24 21.61 -3.90
N PRO A 45 -7.22 20.85 -5.02
CA PRO A 45 -8.20 21.05 -6.08
C PRO A 45 -9.62 20.78 -5.53
N PRO A 46 -10.63 21.57 -5.92
CA PRO A 46 -12.01 21.35 -5.49
C PRO A 46 -12.59 20.00 -5.97
N GLU A 47 -11.97 19.37 -6.95
CA GLU A 47 -12.32 18.04 -7.44
C GLU A 47 -11.82 16.91 -6.51
N LEU A 48 -10.87 17.17 -5.61
CA LEU A 48 -10.45 16.18 -4.62
C LEU A 48 -11.54 16.05 -3.55
N MET A 49 -12.27 14.94 -3.60
CA MET A 49 -13.41 14.67 -2.72
C MET A 49 -12.98 14.03 -1.40
N VAL A 50 -11.95 13.19 -1.46
CA VAL A 50 -11.36 12.50 -0.30
C VAL A 50 -9.84 12.61 -0.46
N GLY A 51 -9.21 13.27 0.51
CA GLY A 51 -7.80 13.65 0.50
C GLY A 51 -7.08 13.26 1.79
N ILE A 52 -5.94 13.90 2.03
CA ILE A 52 -5.12 13.65 3.23
C ILE A 52 -5.87 14.09 4.50
N GLU A 53 -6.73 15.09 4.39
CA GLU A 53 -7.51 15.67 5.49
C GLU A 53 -8.57 14.74 6.06
N THR A 54 -9.09 13.79 5.27
CA THR A 54 -10.14 12.87 5.69
C THR A 54 -9.60 11.53 6.21
N ALA A 55 -8.31 11.24 6.01
CA ALA A 55 -7.62 10.04 6.49
C ALA A 55 -8.35 8.72 6.15
N ASP A 56 -8.83 8.61 4.91
CA ASP A 56 -9.60 7.47 4.40
C ASP A 56 -8.71 6.45 3.67
N ASP A 57 -9.25 5.29 3.31
CA ASP A 57 -8.50 4.17 2.72
C ASP A 57 -7.98 4.46 1.30
N ALA A 58 -8.51 5.46 0.60
CA ALA A 58 -8.06 5.86 -0.74
C ALA A 58 -8.36 7.33 -1.05
N ALA A 59 -7.65 7.90 -2.03
CA ALA A 59 -7.98 9.21 -2.58
C ALA A 59 -9.15 9.09 -3.57
N VAL A 60 -10.09 10.04 -3.53
CA VAL A 60 -11.22 10.11 -4.45
C VAL A 60 -11.22 11.44 -5.18
N TYR A 61 -11.17 11.38 -6.51
CA TYR A 61 -11.08 12.56 -7.37
C TYR A 61 -12.25 12.61 -8.36
N LYS A 62 -13.04 13.69 -8.33
CA LYS A 62 -14.16 13.89 -9.25
C LYS A 62 -13.66 14.12 -10.67
N LEU A 63 -14.09 13.31 -11.62
CA LEU A 63 -13.75 13.48 -13.04
C LEU A 63 -14.81 14.31 -13.78
N ASN A 64 -16.08 14.15 -13.39
CA ASN A 64 -17.23 14.86 -13.95
C ASN A 64 -18.42 14.72 -12.98
N ASP A 65 -19.59 15.23 -13.36
CA ASP A 65 -20.79 15.25 -12.49
C ASP A 65 -21.36 13.87 -12.13
N SER A 66 -20.92 12.80 -12.80
CA SER A 66 -21.44 11.45 -12.61
C SER A 66 -20.37 10.41 -12.22
N GLN A 67 -19.09 10.77 -12.22
CA GLN A 67 -17.98 9.83 -12.05
C GLN A 67 -16.85 10.43 -11.21
N ALA A 68 -16.27 9.57 -10.37
CA ALA A 68 -15.05 9.84 -9.64
C ALA A 68 -14.06 8.68 -9.79
N LEU A 69 -12.78 9.00 -9.70
CA LEU A 69 -11.68 8.05 -9.68
C LEU A 69 -11.29 7.77 -8.24
N ILE A 70 -11.25 6.49 -7.86
CA ILE A 70 -10.65 6.04 -6.61
C ILE A 70 -9.22 5.60 -6.92
N ALA A 71 -8.25 6.18 -6.22
CA ALA A 71 -6.84 5.85 -6.35
C ALA A 71 -6.26 5.46 -4.99
N THR A 72 -5.73 4.25 -4.91
CA THR A 72 -5.02 3.74 -3.73
C THR A 72 -3.67 3.15 -4.16
N THR A 73 -2.75 3.04 -3.21
CA THR A 73 -1.49 2.33 -3.36
C THR A 73 -1.13 1.66 -2.03
N ASP A 74 -0.85 0.36 -2.05
CA ASP A 74 -0.27 -0.35 -0.90
C ASP A 74 0.79 -1.35 -1.39
N PHE A 75 1.86 -1.47 -0.62
CA PHE A 75 2.94 -2.43 -0.83
C PHE A 75 3.57 -2.78 0.50
N PHE A 76 4.07 -4.00 0.61
CA PHE A 76 4.72 -4.49 1.82
C PHE A 76 5.73 -5.59 1.51
N MET A 77 6.63 -5.83 2.46
CA MET A 77 7.66 -6.87 2.35
C MET A 77 7.03 -8.28 2.36
N PRO A 78 7.68 -9.31 1.79
CA PRO A 78 7.12 -10.66 1.75
C PRO A 78 6.71 -11.21 3.13
N ILE A 79 5.45 -11.66 3.25
CA ILE A 79 4.91 -12.27 4.48
C ILE A 79 4.77 -13.80 4.39
N VAL A 80 4.93 -14.35 3.19
CA VAL A 80 4.94 -15.79 2.89
C VAL A 80 6.11 -16.08 1.96
N ASP A 81 6.58 -17.32 1.94
CA ASP A 81 7.76 -17.71 1.15
C ASP A 81 7.43 -18.06 -0.30
N ASP A 82 6.17 -18.39 -0.58
CA ASP A 82 5.74 -18.66 -1.95
C ASP A 82 5.50 -17.34 -2.70
N PRO A 83 6.19 -17.08 -3.83
CA PRO A 83 6.07 -15.82 -4.57
C PRO A 83 4.68 -15.62 -5.19
N TYR A 84 4.01 -16.70 -5.57
CA TYR A 84 2.70 -16.61 -6.21
C TYR A 84 1.62 -16.26 -5.18
N GLU A 85 1.66 -16.89 -4.01
CA GLU A 85 0.81 -16.54 -2.88
C GLU A 85 1.07 -15.12 -2.39
N PHE A 86 2.34 -14.72 -2.26
CA PHE A 86 2.69 -13.35 -1.88
C PHE A 86 2.10 -12.33 -2.86
N GLY A 87 2.27 -12.53 -4.18
CA GLY A 87 1.71 -11.66 -5.20
C GLY A 87 0.18 -11.57 -5.13
N ARG A 88 -0.51 -12.70 -4.90
CA ARG A 88 -1.97 -12.71 -4.71
C ARG A 88 -2.40 -11.94 -3.47
N ILE A 89 -1.70 -12.11 -2.35
CA ILE A 89 -2.03 -11.41 -1.11
C ILE A 89 -1.79 -9.90 -1.28
N ALA A 90 -0.64 -9.50 -1.85
CA ALA A 90 -0.30 -8.11 -2.10
C ALA A 90 -1.32 -7.42 -3.03
N ALA A 91 -1.67 -8.07 -4.15
CA ALA A 91 -2.67 -7.53 -5.07
C ALA A 91 -4.06 -7.43 -4.41
N THR A 92 -4.46 -8.44 -3.62
CA THR A 92 -5.76 -8.42 -2.92
C THR A 92 -5.84 -7.29 -1.91
N ASN A 93 -4.78 -7.07 -1.13
CA ASN A 93 -4.69 -5.99 -0.16
C ASN A 93 -4.70 -4.61 -0.85
N ALA A 94 -3.92 -4.40 -1.91
CA ALA A 94 -3.94 -3.12 -2.62
C ALA A 94 -5.30 -2.82 -3.29
N ILE A 95 -6.05 -3.85 -3.70
CA ILE A 95 -7.37 -3.68 -4.30
C ILE A 95 -8.47 -3.50 -3.23
N SER A 96 -8.25 -3.96 -1.99
CA SER A 96 -9.31 -3.93 -0.97
C SER A 96 -9.79 -2.53 -0.64
N ASP A 97 -8.94 -1.51 -0.70
CA ASP A 97 -9.32 -0.13 -0.40
C ASP A 97 -10.32 0.40 -1.43
N VAL A 98 -10.19 0.00 -2.70
CA VAL A 98 -11.18 0.38 -3.73
C VAL A 98 -12.54 -0.21 -3.39
N TYR A 99 -12.60 -1.45 -2.93
CA TYR A 99 -13.85 -2.07 -2.50
C TYR A 99 -14.39 -1.46 -1.20
N ALA A 100 -13.53 -1.09 -0.25
CA ALA A 100 -13.90 -0.42 1.00
C ALA A 100 -14.60 0.93 0.72
N MET A 101 -14.12 1.65 -0.30
CA MET A 101 -14.73 2.90 -0.80
C MET A 101 -15.98 2.68 -1.67
N GLY A 102 -16.45 1.43 -1.83
CA GLY A 102 -17.61 1.10 -2.68
C GLY A 102 -17.34 1.19 -4.18
N GLY A 103 -16.07 1.25 -4.58
CA GLY A 103 -15.63 1.36 -5.97
C GLY A 103 -15.59 0.03 -6.71
N LYS A 104 -15.45 0.13 -8.03
CA LYS A 104 -15.13 -0.99 -8.91
C LYS A 104 -13.71 -0.83 -9.45
N PRO A 105 -12.78 -1.76 -9.18
CA PRO A 105 -11.45 -1.72 -9.77
C PRO A 105 -11.52 -1.84 -11.30
N ILE A 106 -10.82 -0.95 -12.01
CA ILE A 106 -10.80 -0.92 -13.49
C ILE A 106 -9.40 -1.15 -14.08
N MET A 107 -8.34 -0.89 -13.30
CA MET A 107 -6.95 -1.10 -13.69
C MET A 107 -6.06 -1.21 -12.44
N ALA A 108 -4.81 -1.66 -12.62
CA ALA A 108 -3.79 -1.66 -11.57
C ALA A 108 -2.40 -1.44 -12.19
N LEU A 109 -1.49 -0.86 -11.40
CA LEU A 109 -0.05 -0.77 -11.72
C LEU A 109 0.72 -1.62 -10.73
N ALA A 110 1.56 -2.54 -11.22
CA ALA A 110 2.43 -3.34 -10.36
C ALA A 110 3.59 -2.47 -9.86
N LEU A 111 3.78 -2.42 -8.54
CA LEU A 111 4.91 -1.75 -7.90
C LEU A 111 6.00 -2.77 -7.57
N VAL A 112 7.22 -2.48 -8.02
CA VAL A 112 8.42 -3.27 -7.73
C VAL A 112 9.50 -2.28 -7.31
N ALA A 113 10.03 -2.45 -6.10
CA ALA A 113 11.01 -1.57 -5.46
C ALA A 113 12.18 -2.37 -4.90
#